data_AF-A0A914B6R4-F1
#
_entry.id   AF-A0A914B6R4-F1
#
_cell.length_a   1.000
_cell.length_b   1.000
_cell.length_c   1.000
_cell.angle_alpha   90.00
_cell.angle_beta   90.00
_cell.angle_gamma   90.00
#
_symmetry.space_group_name_H-M   'P 1'
#
loop_
_entity.id
_entity.type
_entity.pdbx_description
1 polymer ?
#
loop_
_entity_poly.entity_id
_entity_poly.type
_entity_poly.pdbx_seq_one_letter_code
_entity_poly.pdbx_strand_id
1 'polypeptide(L)'
;MAEEGTRPAVLERITDDHLKCSICRELYKELKTLSCLHRFCMQCLVTYRQSHWDSDHLMCPLCRQQTSVPGGDIRNLATDFAPASLEEVVQKEYGPTIQTCSIHEQGKCELFCETCTKLICLTCLTESHKRHEFKEVRRMNIADKRKRIKDKIPQYQKSVADLTQALQSVDKEKRDFAVAMVRLKEEVEGEARVMKDKVDDSKRSILRQLDQIQTEREKELKDFSHDLNFMRKTTQKLLDESNLVLETNHQYVFLQKYTSTGMGSLGKNRRRIPSMKNNPVVTFTPCEKDIPVGKVLKHSTIFKIKGLMIDLVWFLKMVMIAVVMFIGLVTCVEAMVGITTKMAVLSLVVMLCILKNLIKIGAVHKMKSKMKAVVKFLSMVMMRVVMLMMLVTLVVMMIGKTTIIAMMCWVITSMFCIL
;
A
#
# COMPACT_ATOMS: atom_id res chain seq x y z
N MET A 1 -37.97 -10.37 -60.07
CA MET A 1 -37.90 -11.01 -58.73
C MET A 1 -37.33 -9.95 -57.80
N ALA A 2 -38.11 -9.56 -56.80
CA ALA A 2 -37.83 -8.46 -55.89
C ALA A 2 -36.68 -8.81 -54.95
N GLU A 3 -35.70 -7.91 -54.78
CA GLU A 3 -34.79 -7.93 -53.63
C GLU A 3 -35.46 -7.13 -52.49
N GLU A 4 -36.34 -7.80 -51.75
CA GLU A 4 -36.76 -7.38 -50.42
C GLU A 4 -35.69 -7.79 -49.41
N GLY A 5 -35.30 -6.85 -48.54
CA GLY A 5 -34.84 -7.20 -47.20
C GLY A 5 -33.33 -7.15 -46.95
N THR A 6 -32.81 -5.96 -46.70
CA THR A 6 -31.88 -5.80 -45.56
C THR A 6 -32.10 -4.42 -44.95
N ARG A 7 -32.92 -4.36 -43.89
CA ARG A 7 -32.92 -3.22 -42.95
C ARG A 7 -31.45 -3.00 -42.53
N PRO A 8 -30.87 -1.79 -42.66
CA PRO A 8 -29.48 -1.58 -42.30
C PRO A 8 -29.26 -1.81 -40.81
N ALA A 9 -28.23 -2.59 -40.44
CA ALA A 9 -27.77 -2.86 -39.06
C ALA A 9 -27.45 -1.61 -38.21
N VAL A 10 -27.55 -0.41 -38.80
CA VAL A 10 -27.47 0.90 -38.15
C VAL A 10 -28.69 1.15 -37.25
N LEU A 11 -29.87 0.63 -37.60
CA LEU A 11 -31.13 0.91 -36.90
C LEU A 11 -31.24 0.20 -35.54
N GLU A 12 -30.63 -0.97 -35.38
CA GLU A 12 -30.63 -1.69 -34.10
C GLU A 12 -29.84 -0.97 -32.99
N ARG A 13 -29.06 0.06 -33.34
CA ARG A 13 -28.19 0.79 -32.41
C ARG A 13 -28.75 2.16 -31.98
N ILE A 14 -29.90 2.56 -32.49
CA ILE A 14 -30.53 3.85 -32.18
C ILE A 14 -31.77 3.58 -31.30
N THR A 15 -31.66 3.82 -30.01
CA THR A 15 -32.77 3.88 -29.04
C THR A 15 -33.56 5.20 -29.14
N ASP A 16 -34.81 5.20 -28.65
CA ASP A 16 -35.70 6.38 -28.62
C ASP A 16 -35.09 7.59 -27.90
N ASP A 17 -34.18 7.37 -26.95
CA ASP A 17 -33.53 8.45 -26.21
C ASP A 17 -32.52 9.23 -27.07
N HIS A 18 -32.02 8.66 -28.16
CA HIS A 18 -31.22 9.40 -29.13
C HIS A 18 -32.03 10.38 -29.97
N LEU A 19 -33.36 10.30 -29.95
CA LEU A 19 -34.28 11.18 -30.67
C LEU A 19 -34.86 12.30 -29.81
N LYS A 20 -34.47 12.36 -28.52
CA LYS A 20 -34.98 13.35 -27.55
C LYS A 20 -33.95 14.42 -27.25
N CYS A 21 -34.42 15.65 -27.06
CA CYS A 21 -33.59 16.76 -26.62
C CYS A 21 -33.29 16.66 -25.12
N SER A 22 -32.04 16.84 -24.72
CA SER A 22 -31.65 16.77 -23.30
C SER A 22 -32.15 17.94 -22.43
N ILE A 23 -32.64 19.03 -23.04
CA ILE A 23 -33.23 20.17 -22.31
C ILE A 23 -34.71 19.92 -22.02
N CYS A 24 -35.56 19.72 -23.05
CA CYS A 24 -37.00 19.52 -22.85
C CYS A 24 -37.41 18.06 -22.64
N ARG A 25 -36.51 17.09 -22.92
CA ARG A 25 -36.74 15.63 -22.86
C ARG A 25 -37.83 15.11 -23.80
N GLU A 26 -38.29 15.95 -24.72
CA GLU A 26 -39.22 15.60 -25.80
C GLU A 26 -38.46 15.27 -27.08
N LEU A 27 -39.15 14.67 -28.05
CA LEU A 27 -38.64 14.52 -29.42
C LEU A 27 -38.18 15.86 -29.99
N TYR A 28 -37.12 15.83 -30.79
CA TYR A 28 -36.57 17.05 -31.36
C TYR A 28 -37.61 17.83 -32.17
N LYS A 29 -37.75 19.11 -31.84
CA LYS A 29 -38.51 20.11 -32.61
C LYS A 29 -37.49 21.08 -33.20
N GLU A 30 -37.37 21.11 -34.52
CA GLU A 30 -36.37 21.93 -35.23
C GLU A 30 -34.94 21.75 -34.68
N LEU A 31 -34.33 20.63 -35.04
CA LEU A 31 -33.04 20.17 -34.53
C LEU A 31 -31.90 21.11 -34.91
N LYS A 32 -31.12 21.54 -33.92
CA LYS A 32 -29.87 22.28 -34.11
C LYS A 32 -28.69 21.47 -33.57
N THR A 33 -27.64 21.38 -34.37
CA THR A 33 -26.40 20.67 -34.02
C THR A 33 -25.27 21.66 -33.72
N LEU A 34 -24.62 21.49 -32.56
CA LEU A 34 -23.49 22.30 -32.11
C LEU A 34 -22.15 21.79 -32.66
N SER A 35 -21.07 22.57 -32.55
CA SER A 35 -19.72 22.18 -33.02
C SER A 35 -19.17 20.93 -32.31
N CYS A 36 -19.64 20.68 -31.09
CA CYS A 36 -19.34 19.51 -30.28
C CYS A 36 -20.19 18.28 -30.62
N LEU A 37 -21.01 18.34 -31.68
CA LEU A 37 -21.91 17.27 -32.15
C LEU A 37 -23.10 16.94 -31.24
N HIS A 38 -23.31 17.72 -30.17
CA HIS A 38 -24.53 17.66 -29.38
C HIS A 38 -25.70 18.36 -30.08
N ARG A 39 -26.90 17.86 -29.80
CA ARG A 39 -28.14 18.17 -30.52
C ARG A 39 -29.22 18.66 -29.56
N PHE A 40 -29.95 19.70 -29.96
CA PHE A 40 -30.99 20.33 -29.15
C PHE A 40 -32.11 20.90 -30.04
N CYS A 41 -33.32 21.07 -29.49
CA CYS A 41 -34.36 21.84 -30.17
C CYS A 41 -33.96 23.30 -30.29
N MET A 42 -34.32 23.96 -31.40
CA MET A 42 -34.01 25.38 -31.60
C MET A 42 -34.52 26.24 -30.45
N GLN A 43 -35.79 26.07 -30.05
CA GLN A 43 -36.39 26.85 -28.97
C GLN A 43 -35.70 26.60 -27.62
N CYS A 44 -35.24 25.37 -27.37
CA CYS A 44 -34.48 25.05 -26.16
C CYS A 44 -33.15 25.80 -26.11
N LEU A 45 -32.46 25.94 -27.26
CA LEU A 45 -31.24 26.74 -27.33
C LEU A 45 -31.52 28.24 -27.21
N VAL A 46 -32.64 28.73 -27.77
CA VAL A 46 -33.06 30.15 -27.64
C VAL A 46 -33.30 30.52 -26.19
N THR A 47 -34.01 29.68 -25.43
CA THR A 47 -34.21 29.89 -24.00
C THR A 47 -32.89 29.79 -23.24
N TYR A 48 -32.09 28.76 -23.51
CA TYR A 48 -30.81 28.54 -22.81
C TYR A 48 -29.80 29.67 -23.04
N ARG A 49 -29.79 30.26 -24.24
CA ARG A 49 -28.92 31.39 -24.62
C ARG A 49 -29.01 32.56 -23.63
N GLN A 50 -30.18 32.87 -23.10
CA GLN A 50 -30.41 34.07 -22.29
C GLN A 50 -29.50 34.18 -21.07
N SER A 51 -28.95 33.06 -20.57
CA SER A 51 -28.15 33.02 -19.36
C SER A 51 -26.68 32.61 -19.56
N HIS A 52 -26.27 32.23 -20.79
CA HIS A 52 -24.97 31.56 -21.03
C HIS A 52 -24.35 31.91 -22.39
N TRP A 53 -24.43 33.18 -22.79
CA TRP A 53 -23.98 33.69 -24.09
C TRP A 53 -22.96 34.82 -23.95
N ASP A 54 -21.93 34.82 -24.79
CA ASP A 54 -21.02 35.95 -24.99
C ASP A 54 -20.93 36.28 -26.49
N SER A 55 -21.37 37.49 -26.85
CA SER A 55 -21.28 38.13 -28.17
C SER A 55 -21.75 37.27 -29.37
N ASP A 56 -20.96 36.28 -29.80
CA ASP A 56 -21.23 35.38 -30.93
C ASP A 56 -21.02 33.87 -30.61
N HIS A 57 -20.92 33.50 -29.32
CA HIS A 57 -20.60 32.13 -28.91
C HIS A 57 -21.64 31.55 -27.94
N LEU A 58 -22.06 30.32 -28.23
CA LEU A 58 -22.97 29.52 -27.41
C LEU A 58 -22.21 28.39 -26.70
N MET A 59 -22.36 28.29 -25.38
CA MET A 59 -21.81 27.18 -24.60
C MET A 59 -22.72 25.94 -24.69
N CYS A 60 -22.17 24.78 -25.02
CA CYS A 60 -22.97 23.55 -25.01
C CYS A 60 -23.46 23.19 -23.60
N PRO A 61 -24.77 22.94 -23.39
CA PRO A 61 -25.31 22.52 -22.09
C PRO A 61 -24.73 21.21 -21.53
N LEU A 62 -24.24 20.32 -22.41
CA LEU A 62 -23.77 18.99 -22.02
C LEU A 62 -22.25 18.95 -21.75
N CYS A 63 -21.45 19.51 -22.65
CA CYS A 63 -19.99 19.44 -22.56
C CYS A 63 -19.30 20.79 -22.34
N ARG A 64 -20.05 21.89 -22.29
CA ARG A 64 -19.55 23.26 -22.13
C ARG A 64 -18.57 23.73 -23.23
N GLN A 65 -18.49 23.01 -24.35
CA GLN A 65 -17.69 23.46 -25.49
C GLN A 65 -18.36 24.63 -26.20
N GLN A 66 -17.57 25.63 -26.60
CA GLN A 66 -18.04 26.79 -27.35
C GLN A 66 -18.39 26.43 -28.80
N THR A 67 -19.54 26.93 -29.25
CA THR A 67 -19.98 26.91 -30.65
C THR A 67 -20.13 28.34 -31.13
N SER A 68 -19.43 28.68 -32.21
CA SER A 68 -19.61 29.98 -32.89
C SER A 68 -20.97 30.02 -33.58
N VAL A 69 -21.71 31.11 -33.38
CA VAL A 69 -23.02 31.36 -33.98
C VAL A 69 -22.93 32.67 -34.78
N PRO A 70 -22.60 32.60 -36.08
CA PRO A 70 -22.43 33.80 -36.91
C PRO A 70 -23.70 34.66 -36.95
N GLY A 71 -23.56 35.95 -36.65
CA GLY A 71 -24.67 36.91 -36.60
C GLY A 71 -25.58 36.76 -35.38
N GLY A 72 -25.15 35.97 -34.39
CA GLY A 72 -25.86 35.80 -33.13
C GLY A 72 -27.26 35.23 -33.23
N ASP A 73 -27.62 34.56 -34.33
CA ASP A 73 -28.93 33.93 -34.49
C ASP A 73 -28.80 32.41 -34.52
N ILE A 74 -29.46 31.73 -33.57
CA ILE A 74 -29.47 30.26 -33.44
C ILE A 74 -30.09 29.61 -34.68
N ARG A 75 -30.93 30.33 -35.42
CA ARG A 75 -31.47 29.86 -36.72
C ARG A 75 -30.34 29.55 -37.71
N ASN A 76 -29.20 30.23 -37.61
CA ASN A 76 -28.04 30.07 -38.48
C ASN A 76 -27.17 28.84 -38.15
N LEU A 77 -27.43 28.16 -37.03
CA LEU A 77 -26.79 26.89 -36.72
C LEU A 77 -27.26 25.80 -37.69
N ALA A 78 -26.39 24.80 -37.90
CA ALA A 78 -26.68 23.65 -38.73
C ALA A 78 -27.99 23.01 -38.27
N THR A 79 -28.97 22.99 -39.17
CA THR A 79 -30.25 22.35 -38.95
C THR A 79 -30.15 20.99 -39.59
N ASP A 80 -30.07 19.96 -38.76
CA ASP A 80 -30.26 18.59 -39.23
C ASP A 80 -31.77 18.32 -39.25
N PHE A 81 -32.18 17.30 -39.99
CA PHE A 81 -33.56 16.83 -39.95
C PHE A 81 -33.91 16.40 -38.52
N ALA A 82 -35.04 16.88 -37.98
CA ALA A 82 -35.59 16.38 -36.73
C ALA A 82 -36.51 15.20 -37.06
N PRO A 83 -36.05 13.94 -36.97
CA PRO A 83 -36.94 12.82 -37.25
C PRO A 83 -38.08 12.76 -36.24
N ALA A 84 -39.31 12.70 -36.72
CA ALA A 84 -40.49 12.46 -35.88
C ALA A 84 -40.58 10.99 -35.46
N SER A 85 -39.96 10.07 -36.22
CA SER A 85 -39.81 8.65 -35.85
C SER A 85 -38.54 8.01 -36.44
N LEU A 86 -38.17 6.84 -35.91
CA LEU A 86 -37.13 5.97 -36.48
C LEU A 86 -37.42 5.61 -37.95
N GLU A 87 -38.69 5.48 -38.36
CA GLU A 87 -39.04 5.16 -39.75
C GLU A 87 -38.74 6.33 -40.71
N GLU A 88 -38.89 7.58 -40.24
CA GLU A 88 -38.64 8.77 -41.04
C GLU A 88 -37.14 8.99 -41.33
N VAL A 89 -36.27 8.55 -40.41
CA VAL A 89 -34.80 8.47 -40.64
C VAL A 89 -34.50 7.50 -41.79
N VAL A 90 -35.16 6.34 -41.81
CA VAL A 90 -34.94 5.27 -42.81
C VAL A 90 -35.39 5.70 -44.21
N GLN A 91 -36.55 6.34 -44.31
CA GLN A 91 -37.11 6.74 -45.61
C GLN A 91 -36.28 7.83 -46.31
N LYS A 92 -35.57 8.66 -45.55
CA LYS A 92 -34.84 9.81 -46.10
C LYS A 92 -33.33 9.58 -46.25
N GLU A 93 -32.71 8.71 -45.44
CA GLU A 93 -31.30 8.33 -45.65
C GLU A 93 -31.07 7.51 -46.93
N TYR A 94 -32.12 6.89 -47.48
CA TYR A 94 -32.04 6.05 -48.69
C TYR A 94 -32.84 6.58 -49.89
N GLY A 95 -33.46 7.76 -49.79
CA GLY A 95 -34.16 8.42 -50.89
C GLY A 95 -33.33 9.52 -51.56
N PRO A 96 -33.33 9.67 -52.91
CA PRO A 96 -32.62 10.75 -53.60
C PRO A 96 -33.36 12.08 -53.44
N THR A 97 -33.30 12.68 -52.24
CA THR A 97 -33.95 13.97 -51.97
C THR A 97 -32.91 15.08 -51.87
N ILE A 98 -33.00 16.04 -52.79
CA ILE A 98 -32.20 17.27 -52.75
C ILE A 98 -32.71 18.09 -51.57
N GLN A 99 -31.83 18.46 -50.65
CA GLN A 99 -32.21 19.26 -49.48
C GLN A 99 -32.66 20.67 -49.91
N THR A 100 -33.75 21.15 -49.28
CA THR A 100 -34.21 22.53 -49.39
C THR A 100 -33.38 23.43 -48.49
N CYS A 101 -33.16 24.68 -48.91
CA CYS A 101 -32.40 25.67 -48.15
C CYS A 101 -33.18 26.08 -46.90
N SER A 102 -32.47 26.15 -45.76
CA SER A 102 -33.04 26.59 -44.49
C SER A 102 -33.31 28.09 -44.41
N ILE A 103 -32.77 28.88 -45.35
CA ILE A 103 -32.92 30.34 -45.41
C ILE A 103 -33.91 30.74 -46.51
N HIS A 104 -33.94 29.99 -47.62
CA HIS A 104 -34.74 30.28 -48.80
C HIS A 104 -35.71 29.13 -49.06
N GLU A 105 -36.99 29.32 -48.70
CA GLU A 105 -38.03 28.25 -48.65
C GLU A 105 -38.22 27.46 -49.96
N GLN A 106 -37.83 28.03 -51.12
CA GLN A 106 -37.91 27.37 -52.44
C GLN A 106 -36.54 27.01 -53.04
N GLY A 107 -35.44 27.34 -52.35
CA GLY A 107 -34.09 27.13 -52.84
C GLY A 107 -33.65 25.67 -52.70
N LYS A 108 -33.28 25.01 -53.81
CA LYS A 108 -32.67 23.68 -53.77
C LYS A 108 -31.15 23.79 -53.55
N CYS A 109 -30.60 23.06 -52.58
CA CYS A 109 -29.18 23.09 -52.25
C CYS A 109 -28.36 22.18 -53.19
N GLU A 110 -28.26 22.55 -54.47
CA GLU A 110 -27.54 21.79 -55.50
C GLU A 110 -26.04 22.16 -55.61
N LEU A 111 -25.59 23.15 -54.85
CA LEU A 111 -24.21 23.63 -54.84
C LEU A 111 -23.53 23.30 -53.50
N PHE A 112 -22.24 23.01 -53.51
CA PHE A 112 -21.42 22.87 -52.32
C PHE A 112 -20.36 23.97 -52.30
N CYS A 113 -20.37 24.79 -51.25
CA CYS A 113 -19.34 25.79 -51.02
C CYS A 113 -18.13 25.12 -50.36
N GLU A 114 -16.97 25.15 -51.02
CA GLU A 114 -15.74 24.54 -50.51
C GLU A 114 -15.12 25.37 -49.38
N THR A 115 -15.22 26.70 -49.46
CA THR A 115 -14.71 27.60 -48.42
C THR A 115 -15.44 27.41 -47.09
N CYS A 116 -16.77 27.29 -47.11
CA CYS A 116 -17.58 27.14 -45.90
C CYS A 116 -17.88 25.68 -45.54
N THR A 117 -17.55 24.73 -46.42
CA THR A 117 -17.87 23.30 -46.29
C THR A 117 -19.37 23.00 -46.07
N LYS A 118 -20.25 23.71 -46.79
CA LYS A 118 -21.72 23.64 -46.64
C LYS A 118 -22.42 23.46 -48.00
N LEU A 119 -23.56 22.78 -47.99
CA LEU A 119 -24.51 22.78 -49.10
C LEU A 119 -25.27 24.13 -49.13
N ILE A 120 -25.38 24.73 -50.31
CA ILE A 120 -25.98 26.06 -50.50
C ILE A 120 -26.90 26.05 -51.74
N CYS A 121 -27.92 26.91 -51.76
CA CYS A 121 -28.74 27.16 -52.95
C CYS A 121 -28.18 28.30 -53.81
N LEU A 122 -28.78 28.54 -54.99
CA LEU A 122 -28.34 29.61 -55.90
C LEU A 122 -28.46 31.00 -55.26
N THR A 123 -29.51 31.25 -54.47
CA THR A 123 -29.71 32.53 -53.77
C THR A 123 -28.65 32.74 -52.68
N CYS A 124 -28.25 31.68 -51.96
CA CYS A 124 -27.11 31.77 -51.02
C CYS A 124 -25.81 32.14 -51.73
N LEU A 125 -25.57 31.61 -52.94
CA LEU A 125 -24.39 31.97 -53.73
C LEU A 125 -24.39 33.47 -54.06
N THR A 126 -25.54 34.02 -54.46
CA THR A 126 -25.66 35.42 -54.85
C THR A 126 -25.77 36.38 -53.68
N GLU A 127 -26.13 35.97 -52.47
CA GLU A 127 -26.26 36.87 -51.32
C GLU A 127 -25.04 36.80 -50.39
N SER A 128 -24.76 35.63 -49.83
CA SER A 128 -23.82 35.44 -48.72
C SER A 128 -22.52 34.71 -49.10
N HIS A 129 -22.47 34.04 -50.26
CA HIS A 129 -21.30 33.29 -50.73
C HIS A 129 -20.70 33.85 -52.03
N LYS A 130 -20.94 35.12 -52.37
CA LYS A 130 -20.55 35.77 -53.65
C LYS A 130 -19.09 35.56 -54.08
N ARG A 131 -18.16 35.39 -53.12
CA ARG A 131 -16.71 35.27 -53.34
C ARG A 131 -16.14 33.93 -52.89
N HIS A 132 -16.98 32.96 -52.55
CA HIS A 132 -16.52 31.65 -52.10
C HIS A 132 -16.39 30.67 -53.28
N GLU A 133 -15.46 29.74 -53.16
CA GLU A 133 -15.33 28.65 -54.13
C GLU A 133 -16.50 27.66 -53.95
N PHE A 134 -17.10 27.22 -55.06
CA PHE A 134 -18.20 26.29 -55.05
C PHE A 134 -18.13 25.29 -56.21
N LYS A 135 -18.77 24.13 -56.03
CA LYS A 135 -18.93 23.09 -57.05
C LYS A 135 -20.37 22.59 -57.08
N GLU A 136 -20.86 22.23 -58.27
CA GLU A 136 -22.16 21.59 -58.41
C GLU A 136 -22.11 20.17 -57.84
N VAL A 137 -22.99 19.85 -56.88
CA VAL A 137 -22.97 18.59 -56.13
C VAL A 137 -23.01 17.37 -57.06
N ARG A 138 -23.81 17.42 -58.14
CA ARG A 138 -23.91 16.33 -59.13
C ARG A 138 -22.58 16.02 -59.83
N ARG A 139 -21.68 16.99 -59.94
CA ARG A 139 -20.38 16.85 -60.63
C ARG A 139 -19.21 16.71 -59.66
N MET A 140 -19.45 16.76 -58.35
CA MET A 140 -18.40 16.63 -57.36
C MET A 140 -17.92 15.20 -57.21
N ASN A 141 -16.60 15.01 -57.19
CA ASN A 141 -16.01 13.77 -56.73
C ASN A 141 -16.00 13.74 -55.19
N ILE A 142 -16.78 12.83 -54.59
CA ILE A 142 -16.85 12.63 -53.14
C ILE A 142 -15.86 11.58 -52.63
N ALA A 143 -15.10 10.92 -53.51
CA ALA A 143 -14.19 9.84 -53.15
C ALA A 143 -13.09 10.30 -52.18
N ASP A 144 -12.49 11.47 -52.40
CA ASP A 144 -11.44 12.00 -51.53
C ASP A 144 -11.95 12.33 -50.13
N LYS A 145 -13.14 12.93 -50.04
CA LYS A 145 -13.79 13.21 -48.75
C LYS A 145 -14.14 11.91 -48.01
N ARG A 146 -14.65 10.90 -48.72
CA ARG A 146 -14.92 9.56 -48.16
C ARG A 146 -13.64 8.87 -47.68
N LYS A 147 -12.56 8.94 -48.46
CA LYS A 147 -11.26 8.37 -48.12
C LYS A 147 -10.70 9.00 -46.84
N ARG A 148 -10.71 10.33 -46.72
CA ARG A 148 -10.27 11.03 -45.50
C ARG A 148 -10.99 10.58 -44.23
N ILE A 149 -12.29 10.28 -44.33
CA ILE A 149 -13.06 9.73 -43.19
C ILE A 149 -12.61 8.29 -42.92
N LYS A 150 -12.56 7.45 -43.95
CA LYS A 150 -12.11 6.05 -43.83
C LYS A 150 -10.72 5.93 -43.22
N ASP A 151 -9.79 6.80 -43.59
CA ASP A 151 -8.42 6.80 -43.08
C ASP A 151 -8.35 7.16 -41.59
N LYS A 152 -9.29 7.97 -41.07
CA LYS A 152 -9.35 8.35 -39.64
C LYS A 152 -10.11 7.34 -38.77
N ILE A 153 -11.01 6.54 -39.33
CA ILE A 153 -11.80 5.56 -38.56
C ILE A 153 -10.93 4.62 -37.71
N PRO A 154 -9.82 4.03 -38.22
CA PRO A 154 -8.96 3.17 -37.42
C PRO A 154 -8.34 3.88 -36.21
N GLN A 155 -7.98 5.17 -36.37
CA GLN A 155 -7.46 5.98 -35.27
C GLN A 155 -8.51 6.18 -34.18
N TYR A 156 -9.75 6.49 -34.55
CA TYR A 156 -10.84 6.63 -33.59
C TYR A 156 -11.20 5.30 -32.91
N GLN A 157 -11.22 4.20 -33.67
CA GLN A 157 -11.44 2.86 -33.12
C GLN A 157 -10.37 2.49 -32.09
N LYS A 158 -9.10 2.75 -32.40
CA LYS A 158 -8.00 2.55 -31.46
C LYS A 158 -8.16 3.41 -30.21
N SER A 159 -8.43 4.71 -30.38
CA SER A 159 -8.62 5.61 -29.24
C SER A 159 -9.77 5.19 -28.33
N VAL A 160 -10.87 4.68 -28.90
CA VAL A 160 -11.99 4.13 -28.11
C VAL A 160 -11.58 2.88 -27.36
N ALA A 161 -10.81 1.98 -27.99
CA ALA A 161 -10.29 0.79 -27.33
C ALA A 161 -9.35 1.13 -26.17
N ASP A 162 -8.39 2.04 -26.38
CA ASP A 162 -7.44 2.50 -25.37
C ASP A 162 -8.16 3.14 -24.17
N LEU A 163 -9.15 4.01 -24.42
CA LEU A 163 -9.97 4.63 -23.37
C LEU A 163 -10.80 3.59 -22.62
N THR A 164 -11.37 2.60 -23.31
CA THR A 164 -12.14 1.52 -22.68
C THR A 164 -11.25 0.68 -21.76
N GLN A 165 -10.02 0.36 -22.18
CA GLN A 165 -9.05 -0.36 -21.36
C GLN A 165 -8.63 0.45 -20.12
N ALA A 166 -8.41 1.75 -20.27
CA ALA A 166 -8.10 2.64 -19.16
C ALA A 166 -9.25 2.67 -18.13
N LEU A 167 -10.50 2.78 -18.58
CA LEU A 167 -11.67 2.75 -17.71
C LEU A 167 -11.78 1.43 -16.93
N GLN A 168 -11.58 0.29 -17.61
CA GLN A 168 -11.55 -1.02 -16.95
C GLN A 168 -10.45 -1.13 -15.88
N SER A 169 -9.30 -0.52 -16.12
CA SER A 169 -8.18 -0.49 -15.17
C SER A 169 -8.54 0.32 -13.91
N VAL A 170 -9.18 1.48 -14.08
CA VAL A 170 -9.68 2.30 -12.96
C VAL A 170 -10.75 1.54 -12.17
N ASP A 171 -11.69 0.87 -12.84
CA ASP A 171 -12.72 0.08 -12.17
C ASP A 171 -12.14 -1.09 -11.38
N LYS A 172 -11.08 -1.72 -11.91
CA LYS A 172 -10.34 -2.75 -11.19
C LYS A 172 -9.68 -2.17 -9.93
N GLU A 173 -8.94 -1.07 -10.06
CA GLU A 173 -8.28 -0.42 -8.92
C GLU A 173 -9.28 0.01 -7.84
N LYS A 174 -10.44 0.54 -8.24
CA LYS A 174 -11.53 0.88 -7.32
C LYS A 174 -12.03 -0.33 -6.54
N ARG A 175 -12.21 -1.48 -7.21
CA ARG A 175 -12.62 -2.74 -6.57
C ARG A 175 -11.54 -3.26 -5.62
N ASP A 176 -10.30 -3.30 -6.07
CA ASP A 176 -9.17 -3.79 -5.28
C ASP A 176 -8.96 -2.92 -4.03
N PHE A 177 -9.09 -1.60 -4.15
CA PHE A 177 -9.05 -0.67 -3.02
C PHE A 177 -10.20 -0.90 -2.03
N ALA A 178 -11.43 -1.12 -2.53
CA ALA A 178 -12.57 -1.42 -1.66
C ALA A 178 -12.35 -2.70 -0.84
N VAL A 179 -11.84 -3.77 -1.47
CA VAL A 179 -11.50 -5.03 -0.78
C VAL A 179 -10.40 -4.81 0.26
N ALA A 180 -9.35 -4.07 -0.09
CA ALA A 180 -8.26 -3.75 0.83
C ALA A 180 -8.74 -2.97 2.07
N MET A 181 -9.67 -2.03 1.88
CA MET A 181 -10.26 -1.25 2.97
C MET A 181 -11.12 -2.10 3.91
N VAL A 182 -11.91 -3.03 3.37
CA VAL A 182 -12.68 -3.98 4.19
C VAL A 182 -11.75 -4.84 5.03
N ARG A 183 -10.71 -5.41 4.41
CA ARG A 183 -9.73 -6.24 5.11
C ARG A 183 -9.00 -5.47 6.22
N LEU A 184 -8.58 -4.24 5.95
CA LEU A 184 -7.91 -3.41 6.96
C LEU A 184 -8.84 -3.09 8.14
N LYS A 185 -10.14 -2.90 7.87
CA LYS A 185 -11.13 -2.71 8.92
C LYS A 185 -11.29 -3.97 9.78
N GLU A 186 -11.37 -5.14 9.16
CA GLU A 186 -11.44 -6.43 9.85
C GLU A 186 -10.20 -6.69 10.73
N GLU A 187 -9.01 -6.30 10.25
CA GLU A 187 -7.75 -6.39 11.01
C GLU A 187 -7.77 -5.50 12.25
N VAL A 188 -8.20 -4.24 12.11
CA VAL A 188 -8.36 -3.31 13.25
C VAL A 188 -9.36 -3.85 14.28
N GLU A 189 -10.50 -4.37 13.81
CA GLU A 189 -11.50 -4.99 14.68
C GLU A 189 -10.98 -6.29 15.33
N GLY A 190 -10.15 -7.05 14.63
CA GLY A 190 -9.48 -8.24 15.15
C GLY A 190 -8.51 -7.91 16.29
N GLU A 191 -7.62 -6.94 16.08
CA GLU A 191 -6.67 -6.48 17.11
C GLU A 191 -7.39 -5.91 18.34
N ALA A 192 -8.46 -5.14 18.14
CA ALA A 192 -9.29 -4.64 19.23
C ALA A 192 -9.95 -5.78 20.03
N ARG A 193 -10.42 -6.84 19.35
CA ARG A 193 -10.96 -8.05 20.01
C ARG A 193 -9.91 -8.74 20.87
N VAL A 194 -8.72 -9.00 20.33
CA VAL A 194 -7.62 -9.63 21.08
C VAL A 194 -7.26 -8.84 22.33
N MET A 195 -7.23 -7.51 22.21
CA MET A 195 -6.95 -6.63 23.35
C MET A 195 -8.05 -6.69 24.42
N LYS A 196 -9.32 -6.71 24.01
CA LYS A 196 -10.46 -6.88 24.91
C LYS A 196 -10.42 -8.23 25.62
N ASP A 197 -10.10 -9.30 24.91
CA ASP A 197 -10.00 -10.65 25.49
C ASP A 197 -8.94 -10.71 26.59
N LYS A 198 -7.78 -10.06 26.38
CA LYS A 198 -6.73 -9.94 27.41
C LYS A 198 -7.21 -9.19 28.66
N VAL A 199 -8.00 -8.12 28.48
CA VAL A 199 -8.59 -7.38 29.60
C VAL A 199 -9.61 -8.25 30.34
N ASP A 200 -10.46 -8.98 29.61
CA ASP A 200 -11.44 -9.89 30.19
C ASP A 200 -10.78 -11.08 30.93
N ASP A 201 -9.67 -11.59 30.43
CA ASP A 201 -8.85 -12.60 31.14
C ASP A 201 -8.27 -12.06 32.44
N SER A 202 -7.70 -10.85 32.41
CA SER A 202 -7.18 -10.18 33.61
C SER A 202 -8.30 -9.95 34.64
N LYS A 203 -9.47 -9.47 34.19
CA LYS A 203 -10.66 -9.33 35.02
C LYS A 203 -11.07 -10.66 35.66
N ARG A 204 -11.15 -11.75 34.88
CA ARG A 204 -11.48 -13.09 35.41
C ARG A 204 -10.48 -13.54 36.48
N SER A 205 -9.20 -13.27 36.28
CA SER A 205 -8.15 -13.62 37.25
C SER A 205 -8.32 -12.86 38.58
N ILE A 206 -8.57 -11.55 38.52
CA ILE A 206 -8.77 -10.72 39.72
C ILE A 206 -10.06 -11.11 40.45
N LEU A 207 -11.15 -11.38 39.72
CA LEU A 207 -12.39 -11.86 40.31
C LEU A 207 -12.22 -13.21 41.02
N ARG A 208 -11.46 -14.14 40.45
CA ARG A 208 -11.13 -15.40 41.13
C ARG A 208 -10.35 -15.19 42.42
N GLN A 209 -9.44 -14.23 42.47
CA GLN A 209 -8.72 -13.89 43.70
C GLN A 209 -9.69 -13.33 44.76
N LEU A 210 -10.64 -12.50 44.36
CA LEU A 210 -11.67 -11.99 45.27
C LEU A 210 -12.56 -13.11 45.82
N ASP A 211 -13.02 -14.03 44.98
CA ASP A 211 -13.82 -15.19 45.39
C ASP A 211 -13.04 -16.09 46.37
N GLN A 212 -11.74 -16.28 46.13
CA GLN A 212 -10.88 -17.03 47.04
C GLN A 212 -10.73 -16.34 48.40
N ILE A 213 -10.46 -15.03 48.41
CA ILE A 213 -10.38 -14.26 49.65
C ILE A 213 -11.71 -14.32 50.41
N GLN A 214 -12.84 -14.21 49.71
CA GLN A 214 -14.17 -14.30 50.31
C GLN A 214 -14.40 -15.66 50.95
N THR A 215 -14.18 -16.75 50.20
CA THR A 215 -14.41 -18.12 50.69
C THR A 215 -13.51 -18.48 51.88
N GLU A 216 -12.25 -18.07 51.86
CA GLU A 216 -11.32 -18.25 52.98
C GLU A 216 -11.81 -17.49 54.23
N ARG A 217 -12.22 -16.23 54.07
CA ARG A 217 -12.76 -15.43 55.19
C ARG A 217 -14.07 -15.95 55.74
N GLU A 218 -15.00 -16.35 54.88
CA GLU A 218 -16.28 -16.95 55.32
C GLU A 218 -16.05 -18.23 56.12
N LYS A 219 -15.09 -19.07 55.69
CA LYS A 219 -14.71 -20.29 56.42
C LYS A 219 -14.13 -19.95 57.80
N GLU A 220 -13.16 -19.04 57.88
CA GLU A 220 -12.58 -18.60 59.15
C GLU A 220 -13.64 -18.06 60.12
N LEU A 221 -14.58 -17.24 59.62
CA LEU A 221 -15.67 -16.69 60.42
C LEU A 221 -16.64 -17.78 60.89
N LYS A 222 -16.90 -18.78 60.05
CA LYS A 222 -17.77 -19.92 60.40
C LYS A 222 -17.14 -20.78 61.49
N ASP A 223 -15.86 -21.10 61.36
CA ASP A 223 -15.11 -21.88 62.34
C ASP A 223 -15.05 -21.13 63.69
N PHE A 224 -14.75 -19.83 63.66
CA PHE A 224 -14.75 -18.97 64.85
C PHE A 224 -16.13 -18.89 65.52
N SER A 225 -17.19 -18.74 64.72
CA SER A 225 -18.58 -18.76 65.21
C SER A 225 -18.94 -20.10 65.84
N HIS A 226 -18.48 -21.21 65.27
CA HIS A 226 -18.69 -22.55 65.82
C HIS A 226 -18.05 -22.68 67.22
N ASP A 227 -16.80 -22.28 67.37
CA ASP A 227 -16.06 -22.32 68.64
C ASP A 227 -16.73 -21.48 69.73
N LEU A 228 -17.12 -20.24 69.39
CA LEU A 228 -17.84 -19.36 70.32
C LEU A 228 -19.20 -19.96 70.74
N ASN A 229 -19.93 -20.56 69.81
CA ASN A 229 -21.20 -21.22 70.11
C ASN A 229 -21.02 -22.44 71.01
N PHE A 230 -19.95 -23.22 70.79
CA PHE A 230 -19.60 -24.37 71.63
C PHE A 230 -19.24 -23.92 73.06
N MET A 231 -18.39 -22.89 73.18
CA MET A 231 -18.07 -22.28 74.48
C MET A 231 -19.32 -21.77 75.18
N ARG A 232 -20.18 -21.01 74.48
CA ARG A 232 -21.44 -20.49 75.02
C ARG A 232 -22.32 -21.62 75.55
N LYS A 233 -22.55 -22.69 74.77
CA LYS A 233 -23.37 -23.84 75.20
C LYS A 233 -22.80 -24.52 76.44
N THR A 234 -21.47 -24.69 76.51
CA THR A 234 -20.81 -25.30 77.65
C THR A 234 -20.93 -24.44 78.90
N THR A 235 -20.67 -23.14 78.77
CA THR A 235 -20.82 -22.17 79.87
C THR A 235 -22.27 -22.05 80.32
N GLN A 236 -23.24 -22.10 79.40
CA GLN A 236 -24.66 -22.08 79.74
C GLN A 236 -25.08 -23.30 80.56
N LYS A 237 -24.67 -24.51 80.15
CA LYS A 237 -24.94 -25.73 80.94
C LYS A 237 -24.38 -25.64 82.35
N LEU A 238 -23.14 -25.16 82.50
CA LEU A 238 -22.53 -24.96 83.81
C LEU A 238 -23.31 -23.94 84.65
N LEU A 239 -23.81 -22.87 84.03
CA LEU A 239 -24.66 -21.87 84.69
C LEU A 239 -25.97 -22.51 85.17
N ASP A 240 -26.65 -23.27 84.32
CA ASP A 240 -27.92 -23.93 84.62
C ASP A 240 -27.75 -24.97 85.76
N GLU A 241 -26.70 -25.79 85.69
CA GLU A 241 -26.35 -26.75 86.76
C GLU A 241 -26.00 -26.02 88.07
N SER A 242 -25.24 -24.92 88.00
CA SER A 242 -24.90 -24.13 89.19
C SER A 242 -26.16 -23.59 89.88
N ASN A 243 -27.11 -23.05 89.11
CA ASN A 243 -28.38 -22.56 89.64
C ASN A 243 -29.19 -23.69 90.29
N LEU A 244 -29.26 -24.87 89.67
CA LEU A 244 -29.97 -26.03 90.22
C LEU A 244 -29.34 -26.54 91.53
N VAL A 245 -28.02 -26.48 91.67
CA VAL A 245 -27.34 -26.81 92.93
C VAL A 245 -27.71 -25.79 94.01
N LEU A 246 -27.72 -24.49 93.70
CA LEU A 246 -28.08 -23.42 94.63
C LEU A 246 -29.52 -23.52 95.13
N GLU A 247 -30.46 -23.99 94.31
CA GLU A 247 -31.85 -24.22 94.70
C GLU A 247 -32.05 -25.41 95.67
N THR A 248 -31.01 -26.21 95.93
CA THR A 248 -31.12 -27.40 96.78
C THR A 248 -30.99 -27.06 98.27
N ASN A 249 -32.10 -27.13 99.01
CA ASN A 249 -32.14 -26.76 100.45
C ASN A 249 -31.57 -27.83 101.41
N HIS A 250 -31.51 -29.11 101.02
CA HIS A 250 -31.06 -30.19 101.91
C HIS A 250 -29.54 -30.36 101.86
N GLN A 251 -28.86 -30.15 102.98
CA GLN A 251 -27.39 -30.06 103.08
C GLN A 251 -26.63 -31.25 102.46
N TYR A 252 -27.06 -32.48 102.71
CA TYR A 252 -26.41 -33.66 102.15
C TYR A 252 -26.54 -33.73 100.62
N VAL A 253 -27.74 -33.42 100.09
CA VAL A 253 -28.04 -33.46 98.65
C VAL A 253 -27.29 -32.34 97.93
N PHE A 254 -27.20 -31.17 98.57
CA PHE A 254 -26.37 -30.07 98.09
C PHE A 254 -24.91 -30.48 97.94
N LEU A 255 -24.29 -31.04 98.99
CA LEU A 255 -22.88 -31.44 98.96
C LEU A 255 -22.61 -32.57 97.95
N GLN A 256 -23.53 -33.53 97.81
CA GLN A 256 -23.46 -34.56 96.78
C GLN A 256 -23.47 -33.94 95.38
N LYS A 257 -24.44 -33.07 95.07
CA LYS A 257 -24.52 -32.40 93.77
C LYS A 257 -23.32 -31.50 93.50
N TYR A 258 -22.94 -30.65 94.47
CA TYR A 258 -21.79 -29.75 94.44
C TYR A 258 -20.48 -30.49 94.08
N THR A 259 -20.30 -31.69 94.62
CA THR A 259 -19.15 -32.53 94.32
C THR A 259 -19.27 -33.19 92.94
N SER A 260 -20.45 -33.73 92.60
CA SER A 260 -20.68 -34.44 91.33
C SER A 260 -20.60 -33.55 90.07
N THR A 261 -21.01 -32.28 90.17
CA THR A 261 -20.90 -31.31 89.07
C THR A 261 -19.55 -30.58 89.06
N GLY A 262 -18.64 -30.93 89.98
CA GLY A 262 -17.28 -30.39 90.00
C GLY A 262 -17.18 -28.93 90.42
N MET A 263 -18.16 -28.40 91.15
CA MET A 263 -18.29 -26.97 91.48
C MET A 263 -17.13 -26.44 92.35
N GLY A 264 -16.46 -27.31 93.12
CA GLY A 264 -15.26 -26.97 93.89
C GLY A 264 -14.04 -26.55 93.05
N SER A 265 -14.11 -26.69 91.72
CA SER A 265 -13.07 -26.24 90.76
C SER A 265 -13.48 -25.02 89.94
N LEU A 266 -14.64 -24.41 90.23
CA LEU A 266 -15.11 -23.20 89.57
C LEU A 266 -14.05 -22.08 89.70
N GLY A 267 -13.69 -21.49 88.55
CA GLY A 267 -12.71 -20.40 88.48
C GLY A 267 -11.26 -20.84 88.22
N LYS A 268 -10.90 -22.12 88.38
CA LYS A 268 -9.53 -22.60 88.09
C LYS A 268 -9.24 -22.80 86.59
N ASN A 269 -10.28 -22.94 85.76
CA ASN A 269 -10.21 -23.16 84.31
C ASN A 269 -11.01 -22.11 83.52
N ARG A 270 -10.69 -20.82 83.69
CA ARG A 270 -11.34 -19.76 82.89
C ARG A 270 -10.81 -19.81 81.46
N ARG A 271 -11.58 -20.37 80.52
CA ARG A 271 -11.22 -20.32 79.09
C ARG A 271 -11.27 -18.87 78.62
N ARG A 272 -10.16 -18.39 78.06
CA ARG A 272 -10.06 -17.03 77.51
C ARG A 272 -10.92 -16.99 76.23
N ILE A 273 -11.82 -16.00 76.11
CA ILE A 273 -12.62 -15.82 74.89
C ILE A 273 -11.66 -15.40 73.78
N PRO A 274 -11.61 -16.14 72.65
CA PRO A 274 -10.83 -15.72 71.49
C PRO A 274 -11.27 -14.35 70.99
N SER A 275 -10.34 -13.45 70.63
CA SER A 275 -10.69 -12.15 70.03
C SER A 275 -10.63 -12.23 68.50
N MET A 276 -11.63 -11.69 67.82
CA MET A 276 -11.55 -11.47 66.37
C MET A 276 -10.59 -10.32 66.07
N LYS A 277 -9.66 -10.55 65.13
CA LYS A 277 -8.85 -9.46 64.57
C LYS A 277 -9.69 -8.75 63.51
N ASN A 278 -10.05 -7.50 63.74
CA ASN A 278 -10.68 -6.66 62.71
C ASN A 278 -9.64 -6.31 61.64
N ASN A 279 -9.87 -6.74 60.40
CA ASN A 279 -9.05 -6.37 59.27
C ASN A 279 -9.97 -5.86 58.14
N PRO A 280 -9.97 -4.56 57.78
CA PRO A 280 -10.67 -4.12 56.57
C PRO A 280 -9.91 -4.63 55.35
N VAL A 281 -10.51 -5.55 54.57
CA VAL A 281 -11.49 -5.37 53.49
C VAL A 281 -10.77 -4.86 52.24
N VAL A 282 -10.67 -5.74 51.26
CA VAL A 282 -9.82 -5.67 50.07
C VAL A 282 -9.86 -4.28 49.39
N THR A 283 -8.70 -3.75 49.00
CA THR A 283 -8.58 -2.52 48.21
C THR A 283 -8.21 -2.87 46.76
N PHE A 284 -8.92 -2.30 45.81
CA PHE A 284 -8.61 -2.43 44.38
C PHE A 284 -8.08 -1.10 43.85
N THR A 285 -6.90 -1.14 43.24
CA THR A 285 -6.32 0.03 42.57
C THR A 285 -6.33 -0.20 41.06
N PRO A 286 -7.05 0.62 40.28
CA PRO A 286 -7.14 0.45 38.82
C PRO A 286 -5.81 0.79 38.13
N CYS A 287 -5.62 0.23 36.92
CA CYS A 287 -4.49 0.59 36.05
C CYS A 287 -4.87 1.77 35.14
N GLU A 288 -4.08 2.84 35.11
CA GLU A 288 -4.36 4.08 34.35
C GLU A 288 -3.74 4.13 32.94
N LYS A 289 -3.39 2.99 32.33
CA LYS A 289 -2.71 2.99 31.02
C LYS A 289 -3.69 3.08 29.86
N ASP A 290 -3.45 4.03 28.95
CA ASP A 290 -4.09 4.04 27.62
C ASP A 290 -3.73 2.75 26.85
N ILE A 291 -4.72 2.15 26.19
CA ILE A 291 -4.53 0.92 25.41
C ILE A 291 -4.76 1.19 23.91
N PRO A 292 -3.72 1.61 23.15
CA PRO A 292 -3.87 1.94 21.74
C PRO A 292 -3.94 0.68 20.86
N VAL A 293 -4.93 0.60 19.97
CA VAL A 293 -5.12 -0.54 19.04
C VAL A 293 -4.10 -0.54 17.89
N GLY A 294 -3.70 0.64 17.39
CA GLY A 294 -2.75 0.74 16.28
C GLY A 294 -2.78 2.09 15.58
N LYS A 295 -2.08 2.20 14.44
CA LYS A 295 -2.03 3.40 13.59
C LYS A 295 -2.20 3.03 12.12
N VAL A 296 -3.09 3.71 11.40
CA VAL A 296 -3.23 3.56 9.95
C VAL A 296 -2.21 4.45 9.24
N LEU A 297 -1.39 3.87 8.36
CA LEU A 297 -0.44 4.60 7.53
C LEU A 297 -0.97 4.72 6.10
N LYS A 298 -0.92 5.93 5.54
CA LYS A 298 -1.28 6.15 4.13
C LYS A 298 -0.23 5.51 3.21
N HIS A 299 -0.67 5.06 2.03
CA HIS A 299 0.17 4.38 1.04
C HIS A 299 1.41 5.19 0.61
N SER A 300 1.30 6.52 0.56
CA SER A 300 2.42 7.45 0.33
C SER A 300 3.53 7.33 1.37
N THR A 301 3.19 6.96 2.60
CA THR A 301 4.12 6.79 3.72
C THR A 301 4.72 5.37 3.71
N ILE A 302 3.93 4.36 3.33
CA ILE A 302 4.39 2.98 3.19
C ILE A 302 5.42 2.84 2.06
N PHE A 303 5.20 3.49 0.92
CA PHE A 303 6.18 3.48 -0.18
C PHE A 303 7.52 4.11 0.21
N LYS A 304 7.50 5.18 1.01
CA LYS A 304 8.73 5.77 1.57
C LYS A 304 9.45 4.80 2.51
N ILE A 305 8.72 4.11 3.40
CA ILE A 305 9.30 3.13 4.34
C ILE A 305 9.84 1.89 3.61
N LYS A 306 9.10 1.38 2.62
CA LYS A 306 9.56 0.24 1.81
C LYS A 306 10.77 0.58 0.94
N GLY A 307 10.82 1.79 0.38
CA GLY A 307 12.01 2.31 -0.31
C GLY A 307 13.23 2.33 0.61
N LEU A 308 13.10 2.95 1.78
CA LEU A 308 14.15 2.98 2.82
C LEU A 308 14.60 1.58 3.26
N MET A 309 13.70 0.60 3.38
CA MET A 309 14.05 -0.79 3.70
C MET A 309 14.82 -1.49 2.58
N ILE A 310 14.45 -1.26 1.32
CA ILE A 310 15.15 -1.83 0.15
C ILE A 310 16.57 -1.27 0.09
N ASP A 311 16.73 0.04 0.30
CA ASP A 311 18.04 0.71 0.33
C ASP A 311 18.92 0.16 1.46
N LEU A 312 18.35 -0.09 2.65
CA LEU A 312 19.07 -0.67 3.78
C LEU A 312 19.54 -2.11 3.52
N VAL A 313 18.70 -2.94 2.88
CA VAL A 313 19.08 -4.32 2.52
C VAL A 313 20.17 -4.33 1.44
N TRP A 314 20.09 -3.42 0.47
CA TRP A 314 21.13 -3.26 -0.55
C TRP A 314 22.45 -2.79 0.06
N PHE A 315 22.39 -1.83 0.99
CA PHE A 315 23.55 -1.35 1.73
C PHE A 315 24.22 -2.47 2.55
N LEU A 316 23.44 -3.26 3.29
CA LEU A 316 23.96 -4.40 4.07
C LEU A 316 24.61 -5.47 3.18
N LYS A 317 24.06 -5.74 1.99
CA LYS A 317 24.68 -6.67 1.03
C LYS A 317 26.02 -6.13 0.50
N MET A 318 26.13 -4.83 0.23
CA MET A 318 27.38 -4.23 -0.23
C MET A 318 28.46 -4.27 0.85
N VAL A 319 28.10 -4.00 2.11
CA VAL A 319 29.02 -4.13 3.24
C VAL A 319 29.49 -5.58 3.40
N MET A 320 28.60 -6.56 3.30
CA MET A 320 28.96 -7.99 3.35
C MET A 320 29.93 -8.39 2.23
N ILE A 321 29.69 -7.94 0.99
CA ILE A 321 30.60 -8.21 -0.14
C ILE A 321 31.97 -7.58 0.11
N ALA A 322 32.02 -6.35 0.61
CA ALA A 322 33.28 -5.67 0.94
C ALA A 322 34.05 -6.41 2.05
N VAL A 323 33.36 -6.91 3.09
CA VAL A 323 33.96 -7.72 4.16
C VAL A 323 34.51 -9.04 3.62
N VAL A 324 33.76 -9.75 2.78
CA VAL A 324 34.22 -11.01 2.16
C VAL A 324 35.44 -10.77 1.27
N MET A 325 35.43 -9.71 0.46
CA MET A 325 36.58 -9.30 -0.33
C MET A 325 37.80 -8.95 0.54
N PHE A 326 37.58 -8.24 1.64
CA PHE A 326 38.64 -7.89 2.57
C PHE A 326 39.26 -9.12 3.25
N ILE A 327 38.42 -10.07 3.70
CA ILE A 327 38.87 -11.36 4.25
C ILE A 327 39.64 -12.16 3.19
N GLY A 328 39.15 -12.18 1.94
CA GLY A 328 39.85 -12.81 0.81
C GLY A 328 41.22 -12.20 0.53
N LEU A 329 41.34 -10.88 0.60
CA LEU A 329 42.62 -10.19 0.45
C LEU A 329 43.58 -10.50 1.59
N VAL A 330 43.11 -10.48 2.85
CA VAL A 330 43.93 -10.80 4.02
C VAL A 330 44.46 -12.23 3.96
N THR A 331 43.59 -13.20 3.66
CA THR A 331 43.99 -14.62 3.52
C THR A 331 44.95 -14.86 2.35
N CYS A 332 44.78 -14.13 1.24
CA CYS A 332 45.70 -14.18 0.11
C CYS A 332 47.09 -13.63 0.49
N VAL A 333 47.15 -12.51 1.22
CA VAL A 333 48.40 -11.92 1.72
C VAL A 333 49.10 -12.88 2.69
N GLU A 334 48.38 -13.50 3.63
CA GLU A 334 48.94 -14.49 4.55
C GLU A 334 49.51 -15.71 3.81
N ALA A 335 48.81 -16.21 2.79
CA ALA A 335 49.30 -17.31 1.96
C ALA A 335 50.57 -16.93 1.17
N MET A 336 50.62 -15.71 0.61
CA MET A 336 51.81 -15.23 -0.11
C MET A 336 53.03 -15.06 0.83
N VAL A 337 52.82 -14.57 2.06
CA VAL A 337 53.86 -14.51 3.10
C VAL A 337 54.31 -15.92 3.50
N GLY A 338 53.39 -16.88 3.61
CA GLY A 338 53.70 -18.29 3.88
C GLY A 338 54.52 -18.96 2.77
N ILE A 339 54.23 -18.65 1.49
CA ILE A 339 54.98 -19.21 0.36
C ILE A 339 56.38 -18.61 0.30
N THR A 340 56.52 -17.29 0.45
CA THR A 340 57.84 -16.61 0.39
C THR A 340 58.77 -17.07 1.51
N THR A 341 58.25 -17.26 2.72
CA THR A 341 59.03 -17.81 3.85
C THR A 341 59.46 -19.26 3.60
N LYS A 342 58.58 -20.12 3.09
CA LYS A 342 58.95 -21.50 2.72
C LYS A 342 60.00 -21.56 1.61
N MET A 343 59.88 -20.73 0.58
CA MET A 343 60.86 -20.65 -0.51
C MET A 343 62.22 -20.14 -0.01
N ALA A 344 62.23 -19.19 0.94
CA ALA A 344 63.46 -18.72 1.58
C ALA A 344 64.13 -19.81 2.43
N VAL A 345 63.35 -20.57 3.22
CA VAL A 345 63.85 -21.70 4.00
C VAL A 345 64.39 -22.80 3.10
N LEU A 346 63.68 -23.15 2.02
CA LEU A 346 64.12 -24.16 1.06
C LEU A 346 65.45 -23.74 0.39
N SER A 347 65.56 -22.48 0.02
CA SER A 347 66.80 -21.91 -0.53
C SER A 347 67.95 -21.98 0.48
N LEU A 348 67.68 -21.73 1.77
CA LEU A 348 68.66 -21.85 2.85
C LEU A 348 69.10 -23.31 3.07
N VAL A 349 68.16 -24.26 3.02
CA VAL A 349 68.44 -25.70 3.15
C VAL A 349 69.27 -26.21 1.98
N VAL A 350 68.92 -25.83 0.75
CA VAL A 350 69.72 -26.17 -0.45
C VAL A 350 71.13 -25.59 -0.31
N MET A 351 71.26 -24.35 0.15
CA MET A 351 72.55 -23.72 0.43
C MET A 351 73.39 -24.48 1.47
N LEU A 352 72.77 -24.89 2.58
CA LEU A 352 73.44 -25.68 3.62
C LEU A 352 73.84 -27.07 3.10
N CYS A 353 73.01 -27.70 2.28
CA CYS A 353 73.33 -28.97 1.62
C CYS A 353 74.51 -28.85 0.64
N ILE A 354 74.55 -27.78 -0.16
CA ILE A 354 75.68 -27.48 -1.05
C ILE A 354 76.94 -27.26 -0.22
N LEU A 355 76.89 -26.46 0.85
CA LEU A 355 78.03 -26.26 1.75
C LEU A 355 78.51 -27.59 2.36
N LYS A 356 77.58 -28.42 2.85
CA LYS A 356 77.90 -29.72 3.45
C LYS A 356 78.55 -30.67 2.45
N ASN A 357 78.07 -30.70 1.20
CA ASN A 357 78.69 -31.48 0.12
C ASN A 357 80.08 -30.95 -0.26
N LEU A 358 80.26 -29.62 -0.32
CA LEU A 358 81.55 -29.00 -0.60
C LEU A 358 82.59 -29.30 0.49
N ILE A 359 82.18 -29.33 1.76
CA ILE A 359 83.04 -29.71 2.89
C ILE A 359 83.42 -31.20 2.80
N LYS A 360 82.46 -32.07 2.45
CA LYS A 360 82.65 -33.54 2.40
C LYS A 360 83.60 -34.00 1.29
N ILE A 361 83.71 -33.25 0.19
CA ILE A 361 84.56 -33.58 -0.96
C ILE A 361 86.05 -33.27 -0.69
N GLY A 362 86.42 -32.71 0.48
CA GLY A 362 87.83 -32.51 0.83
C GLY A 362 88.60 -31.58 -0.12
N ALA A 363 87.88 -30.81 -0.95
CA ALA A 363 88.45 -29.92 -1.97
C ALA A 363 88.66 -28.49 -1.45
N VAL A 364 88.88 -28.32 -0.15
CA VAL A 364 88.90 -27.00 0.50
C VAL A 364 90.16 -26.20 0.13
N HIS A 365 91.25 -26.83 -0.29
CA HIS A 365 92.49 -26.10 -0.56
C HIS A 365 92.75 -25.74 -2.04
N LYS A 366 92.06 -26.36 -3.02
CA LYS A 366 92.30 -26.14 -4.47
C LYS A 366 91.24 -25.26 -5.17
N MET A 367 90.32 -24.65 -4.43
CA MET A 367 89.21 -23.85 -5.01
C MET A 367 89.07 -22.44 -4.44
N LYS A 368 90.16 -21.79 -3.99
CA LYS A 368 90.09 -20.40 -3.48
C LYS A 368 89.63 -19.37 -4.53
N SER A 369 89.99 -19.55 -5.81
CA SER A 369 89.52 -18.65 -6.90
C SER A 369 88.08 -18.96 -7.33
N LYS A 370 87.68 -20.24 -7.36
CA LYS A 370 86.32 -20.67 -7.68
C LYS A 370 85.32 -20.32 -6.57
N MET A 371 85.71 -20.36 -5.29
CA MET A 371 84.87 -19.92 -4.16
C MET A 371 84.51 -18.44 -4.23
N LYS A 372 85.43 -17.55 -4.61
CA LYS A 372 85.11 -16.12 -4.76
C LYS A 372 84.08 -15.87 -5.86
N ALA A 373 84.14 -16.63 -6.95
CA ALA A 373 83.14 -16.56 -8.03
C ALA A 373 81.78 -17.08 -7.57
N VAL A 374 81.74 -18.19 -6.83
CA VAL A 374 80.50 -18.76 -6.26
C VAL A 374 79.89 -17.83 -5.21
N VAL A 375 80.69 -17.23 -4.31
CA VAL A 375 80.21 -16.26 -3.31
C VAL A 375 79.68 -14.98 -3.97
N LYS A 376 80.37 -14.45 -5.01
CA LYS A 376 79.86 -13.32 -5.80
C LYS A 376 78.57 -13.66 -6.54
N PHE A 377 78.49 -14.85 -7.14
CA PHE A 377 77.28 -15.31 -7.82
C PHE A 377 76.10 -15.44 -6.85
N LEU A 378 76.33 -16.04 -5.68
CA LEU A 378 75.33 -16.20 -4.62
C LEU A 378 74.90 -14.86 -4.02
N SER A 379 75.82 -13.93 -3.79
CA SER A 379 75.49 -12.56 -3.34
C SER A 379 74.63 -11.82 -4.38
N MET A 380 74.94 -11.98 -5.67
CA MET A 380 74.17 -11.38 -6.76
C MET A 380 72.76 -11.98 -6.88
N VAL A 381 72.62 -13.30 -6.72
CA VAL A 381 71.32 -13.98 -6.71
C VAL A 381 70.51 -13.56 -5.49
N MET A 382 71.11 -13.52 -4.30
CA MET A 382 70.44 -13.08 -3.07
C MET A 382 69.96 -11.63 -3.15
N MET A 383 70.78 -10.71 -3.67
CA MET A 383 70.37 -9.31 -3.87
C MET A 383 69.22 -9.19 -4.86
N ARG A 384 69.19 -9.98 -5.94
CA ARG A 384 68.07 -10.01 -6.90
C ARG A 384 66.79 -10.56 -6.27
N VAL A 385 66.89 -11.60 -5.44
CA VAL A 385 65.74 -12.15 -4.70
C VAL A 385 65.20 -11.13 -3.71
N VAL A 386 66.07 -10.46 -2.95
CA VAL A 386 65.65 -9.41 -1.99
C VAL A 386 65.00 -8.22 -2.70
N MET A 387 65.57 -7.76 -3.81
CA MET A 387 64.98 -6.68 -4.63
C MET A 387 63.62 -7.08 -5.21
N LEU A 388 63.47 -8.33 -5.68
CA LEU A 388 62.19 -8.84 -6.17
C LEU A 388 61.14 -8.92 -5.06
N MET A 389 61.53 -9.35 -3.85
CA MET A 389 60.65 -9.37 -2.67
C MET A 389 60.23 -7.96 -2.23
N MET A 390 61.15 -6.98 -2.27
CA MET A 390 60.83 -5.58 -1.98
C MET A 390 59.89 -4.97 -3.03
N LEU A 391 60.08 -5.29 -4.31
CA LEU A 391 59.18 -4.85 -5.40
C LEU A 391 57.79 -5.48 -5.27
N VAL A 392 57.71 -6.78 -4.99
CA VAL A 392 56.42 -7.47 -4.79
C VAL A 392 55.68 -6.89 -3.58
N THR A 393 56.37 -6.64 -2.47
CA THR A 393 55.75 -6.01 -1.28
C THR A 393 55.29 -4.58 -1.54
N LEU A 394 56.09 -3.76 -2.24
CA LEU A 394 55.67 -2.41 -2.66
C LEU A 394 54.46 -2.42 -3.59
N VAL A 395 54.43 -3.31 -4.58
CA VAL A 395 53.30 -3.47 -5.52
C VAL A 395 52.04 -3.91 -4.78
N VAL A 396 52.13 -4.87 -3.86
CA VAL A 396 51.00 -5.31 -3.03
C VAL A 396 50.49 -4.17 -2.14
N MET A 397 51.37 -3.38 -1.52
CA MET A 397 50.95 -2.21 -0.74
C MET A 397 50.31 -1.11 -1.60
N MET A 398 50.80 -0.89 -2.82
CA MET A 398 50.26 0.10 -3.75
C MET A 398 48.87 -0.31 -4.26
N ILE A 399 48.68 -1.59 -4.62
CA ILE A 399 47.37 -2.13 -5.03
C ILE A 399 46.38 -2.08 -3.86
N GLY A 400 46.81 -2.44 -2.65
CA GLY A 400 45.97 -2.37 -1.45
C GLY A 400 45.53 -0.94 -1.13
N LYS A 401 46.42 0.06 -1.20
CA LYS A 401 46.06 1.46 -0.94
C LYS A 401 45.16 2.06 -2.01
N THR A 402 45.43 1.78 -3.28
CA THR A 402 44.63 2.31 -4.40
C THR A 402 43.22 1.72 -4.45
N THR A 403 43.07 0.42 -4.17
CA THR A 403 41.75 -0.23 -4.07
C THR A 403 40.95 0.27 -2.88
N ILE A 404 41.56 0.44 -1.70
CA ILE A 404 40.88 0.98 -0.51
C ILE A 404 40.47 2.45 -0.73
N ILE A 405 41.34 3.28 -1.30
CA ILE A 405 41.03 4.69 -1.58
C ILE A 405 39.94 4.80 -2.66
N ALA A 406 39.97 3.97 -3.71
CA ALA A 406 38.93 3.92 -4.74
C ALA A 406 37.58 3.46 -4.15
N MET A 407 37.57 2.47 -3.26
CA MET A 407 36.37 2.02 -2.56
C MET A 407 35.82 3.11 -1.62
N MET A 408 36.68 3.80 -0.87
CA MET A 408 36.25 4.90 0.00
C MET A 408 35.73 6.11 -0.81
N CYS A 409 36.37 6.48 -1.92
CA CYS A 409 35.89 7.52 -2.83
C CYS A 409 34.55 7.15 -3.48
N TRP A 410 34.35 5.88 -3.85
CA TRP A 410 33.08 5.41 -4.41
C TRP A 410 31.97 5.40 -3.36
N VAL A 411 32.27 4.98 -2.13
CA VAL A 411 31.30 5.03 -1.01
C VAL A 411 30.92 6.48 -0.69
N ILE A 412 31.87 7.40 -0.64
CA ILE A 412 31.60 8.81 -0.35
C ILE A 412 30.79 9.45 -1.50
N THR A 413 31.14 9.20 -2.76
CA THR A 413 30.37 9.74 -3.91
C THR A 413 28.97 9.14 -4.01
N SER A 414 28.81 7.85 -3.67
CA SER A 414 27.50 7.19 -3.64
C SER A 414 26.63 7.70 -2.48
N MET A 415 27.21 8.00 -1.31
CA MET A 415 26.49 8.63 -0.19
C MET A 415 26.03 10.06 -0.51
N PHE A 416 26.81 10.84 -1.26
CA PHE A 416 26.42 12.20 -1.70
C PHE A 416 25.36 12.22 -2.81
N CYS A 417 25.15 11.11 -3.54
CA CYS A 417 24.06 10.99 -4.52
C CYS A 417 22.73 10.54 -3.91
N ILE A 418 22.72 10.05 -2.67
CA ILE A 418 21.53 9.52 -1.97
C ILE A 418 20.92 10.57 -1.01
N LEU A 419 21.70 11.57 -0.59
CA LEU A 419 21.25 12.79 0.10
C LEU A 419 20.78 13.84 -0.92
#